data_AF-A0AAP4R9H3-F1
#
_entry.id   AF-A0AAP4R9H3-F1
#
_cell.length_a   1.000
_cell.length_b   1.000
_cell.length_c   1.000
_cell.angle_alpha   90.00
_cell.angle_beta   90.00
_cell.angle_gamma   90.00
#
_symmetry.space_group_name_H-M   'P 1'
#
loop_
_entity.id
_entity.type
_entity.pdbx_description
1 polymer ?
#
loop_
_entity_poly.entity_id
_entity_poly.type
_entity_poly.pdbx_seq_one_letter_code
_entity_poly.pdbx_strand_id
1 'polypeptide(L)'
;MSSLPTLEKALHFGRMTRLDSTRVRAALAMADRTNVIDVRRVTTMVLDRVSQYYDVVGYCAPRASFSKSESELPRAISADSESIASDGGRPMHARPGLDTDLTEENVERLWKYAGMISLNLAFNMAEWEIARCAPESGTIVSMASKFAYRICQSPEWTGSPWAKIRRRIGSPAVRRILKSARAAVPDRWLVIHPQTGHPILMEEQEYRDAEPSLRARARQFDTELRVSPPVSVVDQAIFEVAEAA
;
A
#
# COMPACT_ATOMS: atom_id res chain seq x y z
N MET A 1 9.89 7.14 30.16
CA MET A 1 9.12 7.03 28.90
C MET A 1 9.31 5.61 28.38
N SER A 2 8.24 4.87 28.08
CA SER A 2 8.35 3.51 27.52
C SER A 2 9.03 3.57 26.15
N SER A 3 10.08 2.77 25.93
CA SER A 3 10.74 2.63 24.63
C SER A 3 9.71 2.33 23.54
N LEU A 4 9.79 2.98 22.38
CA LEU A 4 8.94 2.63 21.24
C LEU A 4 9.15 1.13 20.90
N PRO A 5 8.08 0.36 20.64
CA PRO A 5 8.24 -1.02 20.21
C PRO A 5 8.89 -1.07 18.82
N THR A 6 9.75 -2.05 18.58
CA THR A 6 10.31 -2.34 17.26
C THR A 6 9.55 -3.48 16.60
N LEU A 7 9.68 -3.62 15.27
CA LEU A 7 9.04 -4.71 14.54
C LEU A 7 9.56 -6.09 14.99
N GLU A 8 10.86 -6.22 15.28
CA GLU A 8 11.46 -7.45 15.83
C GLU A 8 10.85 -7.81 17.19
N LYS A 9 10.75 -6.84 18.11
CA LYS A 9 10.11 -7.07 19.41
C LYS A 9 8.65 -7.49 19.23
N ALA A 10 7.92 -6.87 18.31
CA ALA A 10 6.54 -7.27 18.03
C ALA A 10 6.40 -8.68 17.46
N LEU A 11 7.32 -9.13 16.60
CA LEU A 11 7.38 -10.53 16.17
C LEU A 11 7.63 -11.46 17.36
N HIS A 12 8.62 -11.14 18.21
CA HIS A 12 8.96 -11.97 19.36
C HIS A 12 7.78 -12.11 20.33
N PHE A 13 7.05 -11.02 20.59
CA PHE A 13 5.89 -11.00 21.49
C PHE A 13 4.56 -11.39 20.80
N GLY A 14 4.58 -11.85 19.54
CA GLY A 14 3.38 -12.28 18.82
C GLY A 14 2.37 -11.16 18.50
N ARG A 15 2.79 -9.89 18.57
CA ARG A 15 1.97 -8.72 18.18
C ARG A 15 1.95 -8.47 16.68
N MET A 16 2.83 -9.16 15.96
CA MET A 16 2.92 -9.15 14.52
C MET A 16 3.28 -10.56 14.06
N THR A 17 2.75 -10.98 12.91
CA THR A 17 3.04 -12.30 12.33
C THR A 17 4.14 -12.19 11.28
N ARG A 18 5.04 -13.17 11.21
CA ARG A 18 5.90 -13.33 10.04
C ARG A 18 5.04 -13.68 8.81
N LEU A 19 5.50 -13.26 7.64
CA LEU A 19 4.89 -13.74 6.39
C LEU A 19 5.19 -15.23 6.24
N ASP A 20 4.14 -16.01 6.00
CA ASP A 20 4.25 -17.42 5.67
C ASP A 20 4.55 -17.55 4.18
N SER A 21 5.79 -17.89 3.85
CA SER A 21 6.24 -17.96 2.46
C SER A 21 5.45 -18.97 1.64
N THR A 22 4.98 -20.08 2.23
CA THR A 22 4.17 -21.07 1.52
C THR A 22 2.80 -20.49 1.19
N ARG A 23 2.15 -19.82 2.14
CA ARG A 23 0.85 -19.17 1.90
C ARG A 23 0.95 -18.02 0.91
N VAL A 24 1.96 -17.16 1.04
CA VAL A 24 2.17 -16.05 0.10
C VAL A 24 2.42 -16.58 -1.30
N ARG A 25 3.30 -17.58 -1.45
CA ARG A 25 3.56 -18.19 -2.77
C ARG A 25 2.32 -18.84 -3.36
N ALA A 26 1.53 -19.56 -2.57
CA ALA A 26 0.27 -20.12 -3.03
C ALA A 26 -0.75 -19.05 -3.47
N ALA A 27 -0.85 -17.93 -2.72
CA ALA A 27 -1.74 -16.84 -3.04
C ALA A 27 -1.31 -16.02 -4.28
N LEU A 28 -0.03 -16.07 -4.64
CA LEU A 28 0.55 -15.38 -5.79
C LEU A 28 0.84 -16.32 -6.97
N ALA A 29 0.61 -17.62 -6.80
CA ALA A 29 0.78 -18.60 -7.85
C ALA A 29 -0.10 -18.22 -9.06
N MET A 30 0.53 -18.11 -10.23
CA MET A 30 -0.13 -17.72 -11.48
C MET A 30 -0.73 -16.30 -11.50
N ALA A 31 -0.42 -15.44 -10.53
CA ALA A 31 -0.93 -14.08 -10.52
C ALA A 31 -0.41 -13.28 -11.73
N ASP A 32 -1.32 -12.73 -12.53
CA ASP A 32 -1.00 -11.95 -13.72
C ASP A 32 -1.22 -10.46 -13.46
N ARG A 33 -0.21 -9.66 -13.80
CA ARG A 33 -0.28 -8.19 -13.76
C ARG A 33 -1.32 -7.61 -14.72
N THR A 34 -1.77 -8.38 -15.72
CA THR A 34 -2.83 -7.95 -16.65
C THR A 34 -4.23 -8.30 -16.14
N ASN A 35 -4.34 -9.04 -15.04
CA ASN A 35 -5.60 -9.41 -14.41
C ASN A 35 -5.95 -8.48 -13.24
N VAL A 36 -7.09 -7.80 -13.33
CA VAL A 36 -7.59 -6.85 -12.33
C VAL A 36 -7.80 -7.50 -10.96
N ILE A 37 -8.30 -8.74 -10.91
CA ILE A 37 -8.56 -9.47 -9.67
C ILE A 37 -7.24 -9.78 -8.96
N ASP A 38 -6.25 -10.23 -9.72
CA ASP A 38 -4.91 -10.49 -9.18
C ASP A 38 -4.29 -9.20 -8.65
N VAL A 39 -4.35 -8.09 -9.41
CA VAL A 39 -3.85 -6.79 -8.94
C VAL A 39 -4.56 -6.37 -7.65
N ARG A 40 -5.90 -6.46 -7.57
CA ARG A 40 -6.66 -6.15 -6.34
C ARG A 40 -6.22 -7.03 -5.16
N ARG A 41 -6.04 -8.33 -5.39
CA ARG A 41 -5.61 -9.28 -4.36
C ARG A 41 -4.19 -8.96 -3.87
N VAL A 42 -3.25 -8.69 -4.76
CA VAL A 42 -1.87 -8.33 -4.39
C VAL A 42 -1.83 -6.97 -3.70
N THR A 43 -2.56 -5.97 -4.20
CA THR A 43 -2.68 -4.64 -3.57
C THR A 43 -3.25 -4.75 -2.15
N THR A 44 -4.28 -5.57 -1.97
CA THR A 44 -4.84 -5.91 -0.66
C THR A 44 -3.78 -6.51 0.27
N MET A 45 -3.03 -7.51 -0.20
CA MET A 45 -1.98 -8.16 0.57
C MET A 45 -0.89 -7.18 1.02
N VAL A 46 -0.49 -6.25 0.13
CA VAL A 46 0.48 -5.19 0.45
C VAL A 46 -0.09 -4.23 1.50
N LEU A 47 -1.33 -3.75 1.33
CA LEU A 47 -1.98 -2.84 2.30
C LEU A 47 -2.14 -3.48 3.67
N ASP A 48 -2.53 -4.75 3.73
CA ASP A 48 -2.66 -5.51 4.97
C ASP A 48 -1.30 -5.65 5.66
N ARG A 49 -0.22 -5.93 4.90
CA ARG A 49 1.13 -6.01 5.46
C ARG A 49 1.63 -4.66 5.99
N VAL A 50 1.42 -3.57 5.26
CA VAL A 50 1.78 -2.22 5.70
C VAL A 50 1.00 -1.82 6.96
N SER A 51 -0.28 -2.20 7.05
CA SER A 51 -1.11 -1.94 8.23
C SER A 51 -0.54 -2.64 9.48
N GLN A 52 -0.07 -3.88 9.35
CA GLN A 52 0.58 -4.60 10.45
C GLN A 52 1.85 -3.89 10.96
N TYR A 53 2.66 -3.28 10.07
CA TYR A 53 3.78 -2.47 10.51
C TYR A 53 3.29 -1.31 11.38
N TYR A 54 2.29 -0.56 10.89
CA TYR A 54 1.80 0.62 11.61
C TYR A 54 1.01 0.32 12.87
N ASP A 55 0.53 -0.90 13.08
CA ASP A 55 -0.03 -1.34 14.36
C ASP A 55 1.02 -1.43 15.45
N VAL A 56 2.27 -1.73 15.06
CA VAL A 56 3.43 -1.83 15.94
C VAL A 56 4.19 -0.52 16.04
N VAL A 57 4.69 -0.02 14.91
CA VAL A 57 5.57 1.15 14.84
C VAL A 57 4.79 2.41 14.49
N GLY A 58 5.32 3.57 14.89
CA GLY A 58 4.71 4.85 14.57
C GLY A 58 4.96 5.30 13.13
N TYR A 59 4.20 6.29 12.68
CA TYR A 59 4.50 6.99 11.44
C TYR A 59 5.54 8.09 11.64
N CYS A 60 6.48 8.23 10.70
CA CYS A 60 7.37 9.38 10.63
C CYS A 60 7.25 10.14 9.30
N ALA A 61 7.33 11.47 9.38
CA ALA A 61 7.32 12.33 8.21
C ALA A 61 8.56 12.08 7.32
N PRO A 62 8.41 12.11 5.98
CA PRO A 62 9.55 12.13 5.08
C PRO A 62 10.33 13.43 5.34
N ARG A 63 11.59 13.28 5.76
CA ARG A 63 12.46 14.35 6.28
C ARG A 63 12.09 14.97 7.62
N ALA A 64 12.03 14.16 8.68
CA ALA A 64 12.14 14.63 10.07
C ALA A 64 13.54 15.24 10.36
N SER A 65 13.85 16.38 9.75
CA SER A 65 14.98 17.27 10.05
C SER A 65 14.68 18.61 9.40
N PHE A 66 14.32 19.60 10.21
CA PHE A 66 14.04 21.02 9.93
C PHE A 66 14.40 21.52 8.53
N SER A 67 13.46 21.44 7.59
CA SER A 67 13.25 22.40 6.49
C SER A 67 12.12 21.89 5.60
N LYS A 68 11.42 22.84 4.99
CA LYS A 68 10.28 22.68 4.08
C LYS A 68 10.63 21.75 2.90
N SER A 69 10.52 20.44 3.10
CA SER A 69 10.78 19.44 2.05
C SER A 69 9.47 18.75 1.68
N GLU A 70 9.02 18.97 0.45
CA GLU A 70 7.88 18.28 -0.15
C GLU A 70 8.24 16.91 -0.73
N SER A 71 9.51 16.50 -0.64
CA SER A 71 10.03 15.24 -1.19
C SER A 71 9.75 14.03 -0.28
N GLU A 72 9.21 12.96 -0.85
CA GLU A 72 8.80 11.73 -0.15
C GLU A 72 9.90 10.67 -0.09
N LEU A 73 11.09 11.07 0.36
CA LEU A 73 12.17 10.11 0.55
C LEU A 73 11.89 9.15 1.72
N PRO A 74 12.27 7.87 1.60
CA PRO A 74 12.17 6.89 2.69
C PRO A 74 12.90 7.34 3.96
N ARG A 75 12.33 7.09 5.14
CA ARG A 75 12.95 7.36 6.45
C ARG A 75 12.44 6.44 7.55
N ALA A 76 13.29 6.19 8.54
CA ALA A 76 12.95 5.51 9.80
C ALA A 76 13.56 6.25 10.99
N ILE A 77 12.93 6.14 12.16
CA ILE A 77 13.42 6.67 13.44
C ILE A 77 13.68 5.50 14.39
N SER A 78 14.84 5.50 15.04
CA SER A 78 15.26 4.48 16.00
C SER A 78 14.39 4.49 17.26
N ALA A 79 14.10 3.31 17.82
CA ALA A 79 13.36 3.13 19.06
C ALA A 79 14.19 3.39 20.33
N ASP A 80 15.52 3.31 20.24
CA ASP A 80 16.41 3.45 21.40
C ASP A 80 16.45 4.89 21.92
N SER A 81 16.16 5.03 23.22
CA SER A 81 16.05 6.31 23.93
C SER A 81 17.36 6.87 24.47
N GLU A 82 18.47 6.12 24.45
CA GLU A 82 19.77 6.63 24.94
C GLU A 82 20.37 7.73 24.04
N SER A 83 19.89 7.89 22.81
CA SER A 83 20.22 9.04 21.96
C SER A 83 19.23 10.20 22.08
N ILE A 84 18.19 10.08 22.91
CA ILE A 84 17.12 11.08 23.09
C ILE A 84 17.35 11.91 24.36
N ALA A 85 18.10 11.39 25.34
CA ALA A 85 18.22 11.99 26.68
C ALA A 85 19.59 12.61 27.01
N SER A 86 20.61 12.47 26.17
CA SER A 86 21.99 12.88 26.49
C SER A 86 22.41 14.28 26.03
N ASP A 87 21.53 15.05 25.39
CA ASP A 87 21.86 16.41 24.98
C ASP A 87 20.66 17.33 25.21
N GLY A 88 20.70 18.06 26.33
CA GLY A 88 19.64 18.97 26.77
C GLY A 88 19.10 19.79 25.60
N GLY A 89 17.85 19.52 25.23
CA GLY A 89 17.14 20.30 24.21
C GLY A 89 17.54 20.08 22.75
N ARG A 90 18.34 19.06 22.38
CA ARG A 90 18.65 18.80 20.97
C ARG A 90 17.63 17.89 20.29
N PRO A 91 17.22 18.21 19.05
CA PRO A 91 16.13 17.53 18.37
C PRO A 91 16.46 16.07 18.09
N MET A 92 15.41 15.23 18.05
CA MET A 92 15.40 13.88 17.47
C MET A 92 16.41 13.80 16.31
N HIS A 93 17.62 13.33 16.59
CA HIS A 93 18.60 13.13 15.54
C HIS A 93 18.10 11.93 14.75
N ALA A 94 17.43 12.22 13.62
CA ALA A 94 17.28 11.26 12.56
C ALA A 94 18.69 10.72 12.31
N ARG A 95 18.93 9.43 12.62
CA ARG A 95 20.10 8.75 12.06
C ARG A 95 20.05 8.95 10.54
N PRO A 96 21.20 9.08 9.85
CA PRO A 96 21.25 9.08 8.39
C PRO A 96 20.26 8.01 7.92
N GLY A 97 19.22 8.46 7.20
CA GLY A 97 18.09 7.60 6.87
C GLY A 97 18.62 6.34 6.20
N LEU A 98 17.91 5.23 6.36
CA LEU A 98 18.11 4.13 5.41
C LEU A 98 17.78 4.68 4.02
N ASP A 99 18.83 5.07 3.31
CA ASP A 99 18.74 5.68 2.00
C ASP A 99 18.23 4.62 1.02
N THR A 100 17.19 5.02 0.30
CA THR A 100 16.50 4.51 -0.90
C THR A 100 16.53 3.02 -1.29
N ASP A 101 17.60 2.27 -1.02
CA ASP A 101 17.79 0.88 -1.43
C ASP A 101 17.60 -0.09 -0.26
N LEU A 102 16.55 -0.90 -0.34
CA LEU A 102 16.29 -1.97 0.61
C LEU A 102 17.15 -3.20 0.29
N THR A 103 18.37 -3.21 0.84
CA THR A 103 19.21 -4.41 0.94
C THR A 103 18.77 -5.27 2.14
N GLU A 104 19.20 -6.54 2.18
CA GLU A 104 18.93 -7.43 3.32
C GLU A 104 19.45 -6.84 4.65
N GLU A 105 20.68 -6.31 4.66
CA GLU A 105 21.26 -5.62 5.82
C GLU A 105 20.39 -4.43 6.28
N ASN A 106 19.92 -3.62 5.33
CA ASN A 106 19.09 -2.46 5.61
C ASN A 106 17.73 -2.86 6.20
N VAL A 107 17.11 -3.93 5.68
CA VAL A 107 15.85 -4.46 6.19
C VAL A 107 16.02 -5.04 7.60
N GLU A 108 17.07 -5.83 7.85
CA GLU A 108 17.35 -6.36 9.20
C GLU A 108 17.52 -5.24 10.24
N ARG A 109 18.23 -4.16 9.87
CA ARG A 109 18.37 -2.97 10.71
C ARG A 109 17.03 -2.30 10.97
N LEU A 110 16.14 -2.22 9.97
CA LEU A 110 14.79 -1.69 10.16
C LEU A 110 13.98 -2.53 11.14
N TRP A 111 14.00 -3.86 11.00
CA TRP A 111 13.31 -4.77 11.92
C TRP A 111 13.78 -4.60 13.35
N LYS A 112 15.09 -4.55 13.56
CA LYS A 112 15.72 -4.52 14.88
C LYS A 112 15.53 -3.18 15.59
N TYR A 113 15.68 -2.06 14.88
CA TYR A 113 15.84 -0.74 15.52
C TYR A 113 14.71 0.26 15.23
N ALA A 114 13.92 0.10 14.17
CA ALA A 114 12.94 1.13 13.82
C ALA A 114 11.75 1.15 14.80
N GLY A 115 11.53 2.29 15.43
CA GLY A 115 10.32 2.59 16.22
C GLY A 115 9.28 3.41 15.44
N MET A 116 9.69 4.06 14.34
CA MET A 116 8.80 4.71 13.39
C MET A 116 9.33 4.60 11.96
N ILE A 117 8.44 4.55 10.97
CA ILE A 117 8.79 4.48 9.55
C ILE A 117 7.91 5.41 8.70
N SER A 118 8.42 5.85 7.55
CA SER A 118 7.65 6.63 6.58
C SER A 118 6.78 5.73 5.71
N LEU A 119 5.74 6.31 5.10
CA LEU A 119 4.77 5.54 4.30
C LEU A 119 5.44 4.86 3.11
N ASN A 120 6.24 5.60 2.34
CA ASN A 120 7.01 5.07 1.22
C ASN A 120 7.92 3.91 1.65
N LEU A 121 8.65 4.08 2.76
CA LEU A 121 9.53 3.03 3.28
C LEU A 121 8.74 1.77 3.70
N ALA A 122 7.58 1.95 4.32
CA ALA A 122 6.71 0.83 4.70
C ALA A 122 6.23 0.03 3.47
N PHE A 123 5.85 0.71 2.37
CA PHE A 123 5.49 0.03 1.12
C PHE A 123 6.68 -0.69 0.48
N ASN A 124 7.85 -0.06 0.43
CA ASN A 124 9.06 -0.71 -0.08
C ASN A 124 9.42 -1.95 0.76
N MET A 125 9.29 -1.89 2.10
CA MET A 125 9.53 -3.03 2.97
C MET A 125 8.54 -4.17 2.72
N ALA A 126 7.25 -3.85 2.54
CA ALA A 126 6.23 -4.85 2.23
C ALA A 126 6.47 -5.50 0.87
N GLU A 127 6.81 -4.71 -0.15
CA GLU A 127 7.20 -5.21 -1.47
C GLU A 127 8.39 -6.16 -1.38
N TRP A 128 9.45 -5.77 -0.67
CA TRP A 128 10.64 -6.60 -0.49
C TRP A 128 10.32 -7.93 0.21
N GLU A 129 9.56 -7.91 1.31
CA GLU A 129 9.23 -9.14 2.04
C GLU A 129 8.35 -10.09 1.22
N ILE A 130 7.33 -9.55 0.53
CA ILE A 130 6.41 -10.35 -0.28
C ILE A 130 7.15 -10.92 -1.50
N ALA A 131 7.95 -10.11 -2.20
CA ALA A 131 8.74 -10.56 -3.34
C ALA A 131 9.79 -11.61 -2.95
N ARG A 132 10.34 -11.57 -1.73
CA ARG A 132 11.24 -12.63 -1.24
C ARG A 132 10.51 -13.97 -1.06
N CYS A 133 9.23 -13.96 -0.71
CA CYS A 133 8.43 -15.18 -0.58
C CYS A 133 8.07 -15.79 -1.95
N ALA A 134 7.76 -14.94 -2.93
CA ALA A 134 7.42 -15.32 -4.31
C ALA A 134 8.17 -14.46 -5.35
N PRO A 135 9.47 -14.74 -5.59
CA PRO A 135 10.29 -13.93 -6.51
C PRO A 135 9.72 -13.84 -7.93
N GLU A 136 9.10 -14.92 -8.40
CA GLU A 136 8.42 -15.01 -9.69
C GLU A 136 7.29 -13.99 -9.87
N SER A 137 6.69 -13.53 -8.77
CA SER A 137 5.60 -12.54 -8.76
C SER A 137 6.11 -11.11 -8.54
N GLY A 138 7.43 -10.87 -8.54
CA GLY A 138 8.02 -9.58 -8.18
C GLY A 138 7.46 -8.40 -8.99
N THR A 139 7.18 -8.59 -10.29
CA THR A 139 6.62 -7.53 -11.13
C THR A 139 5.21 -7.10 -10.72
N ILE A 140 4.30 -8.04 -10.45
CA ILE A 140 2.94 -7.72 -10.01
C ILE A 140 2.95 -7.13 -8.60
N VAL A 141 3.82 -7.63 -7.71
CA VAL A 141 3.99 -7.08 -6.35
C VAL A 141 4.49 -5.64 -6.39
N SER A 142 5.50 -5.33 -7.21
CA SER A 142 6.01 -3.96 -7.36
C SER A 142 4.97 -3.00 -7.92
N MET A 143 4.21 -3.44 -8.92
CA MET A 143 3.13 -2.66 -9.50
C MET A 143 2.01 -2.41 -8.47
N ALA A 144 1.57 -3.45 -7.77
CA ALA A 144 0.54 -3.39 -6.74
C ALA A 144 0.97 -2.52 -5.55
N SER A 145 2.25 -2.56 -5.16
CA SER A 145 2.85 -1.73 -4.13
C SER A 145 2.79 -0.23 -4.48
N LYS A 146 3.29 0.14 -5.67
CA LYS A 146 3.22 1.52 -6.17
C LYS A 146 1.78 2.01 -6.30
N PHE A 147 0.89 1.13 -6.73
CA PHE A 147 -0.53 1.43 -6.85
C PHE A 147 -1.19 1.65 -5.49
N ALA A 148 -0.96 0.76 -4.52
CA ALA A 148 -1.43 0.91 -3.14
C ALA A 148 -0.93 2.22 -2.50
N TYR A 149 0.34 2.56 -2.74
CA TYR A 149 0.92 3.82 -2.29
C TYR A 149 0.17 5.02 -2.86
N ARG A 150 -0.10 5.03 -4.17
CA ARG A 150 -0.89 6.10 -4.82
C ARG A 150 -2.30 6.22 -4.27
N ILE A 151 -3.00 5.11 -4.01
CA ILE A 151 -4.33 5.13 -3.37
C ILE A 151 -4.26 5.86 -2.03
N CYS A 152 -3.24 5.57 -1.21
CA CYS A 152 -3.07 6.22 0.10
C CYS A 152 -2.82 7.73 0.01
N GLN A 153 -2.38 8.22 -1.14
CA GLN A 153 -2.12 9.65 -1.37
C GLN A 153 -3.34 10.41 -1.90
N SER A 154 -4.31 9.68 -2.44
CA SER A 154 -5.43 10.26 -3.14
C SER A 154 -6.57 10.59 -2.16
N PRO A 155 -6.90 11.87 -1.94
CA PRO A 155 -7.96 12.26 -1.00
C PRO A 155 -9.35 11.78 -1.42
N GLU A 156 -9.58 11.60 -2.72
CA GLU A 156 -10.83 11.09 -3.29
C GLU A 156 -11.10 9.64 -2.83
N TRP A 157 -10.04 8.91 -2.50
CA TRP A 157 -10.05 7.49 -2.16
C TRP A 157 -10.03 7.25 -0.66
N THR A 158 -9.33 8.13 0.05
CA THR A 158 -9.07 7.97 1.49
C THR A 158 -9.94 8.91 2.33
N GLY A 159 -10.64 9.86 1.69
CA GLY A 159 -11.36 10.96 2.34
C GLY A 159 -10.45 11.93 3.08
N SER A 160 -9.12 11.83 2.87
CA SER A 160 -8.12 12.50 3.69
C SER A 160 -6.99 13.07 2.83
N PRO A 161 -6.73 14.38 2.85
CA PRO A 161 -5.65 14.97 2.07
C PRO A 161 -4.29 14.59 2.64
N TRP A 162 -3.61 13.64 1.98
CA TRP A 162 -2.27 13.16 2.34
C TRP A 162 -1.28 14.30 2.57
N ALA A 163 -1.33 15.35 1.73
CA ALA A 163 -0.51 16.55 1.87
C ALA A 163 -0.59 17.22 3.27
N LYS A 164 -1.75 17.14 3.94
CA LYS A 164 -1.97 17.69 5.30
C LYS A 164 -1.53 16.74 6.42
N ILE A 165 -1.41 15.45 6.11
CA ILE A 165 -1.13 14.38 7.09
C ILE A 165 0.36 14.02 7.09
N ARG A 166 1.02 14.03 5.93
CA ARG A 166 2.40 13.56 5.75
C ARG A 166 3.46 14.26 6.61
N ARG A 167 3.14 15.41 7.20
CA ARG A 167 4.05 16.16 8.10
C ARG A 167 3.87 15.79 9.59
N ARG A 168 2.85 15.02 9.96
CA ARG A 168 2.46 14.76 11.35
C ARG A 168 3.11 13.47 11.86
N ILE A 169 4.24 13.59 12.54
CA ILE A 169 4.93 12.45 13.19
C ILE A 169 4.01 11.83 14.25
N GLY A 170 4.00 10.49 14.35
CA GLY A 170 3.19 9.74 15.31
C GLY A 170 1.68 9.78 15.05
N SER A 171 1.26 10.35 13.92
CA SER A 171 -0.16 10.54 13.63
C SER A 171 -0.89 9.21 13.40
N PRO A 172 -2.00 8.93 14.13
CA PRO A 172 -2.85 7.77 13.84
C PRO A 172 -3.63 7.94 12.53
N ALA A 173 -3.57 9.11 11.88
CA ALA A 173 -4.27 9.35 10.62
C ALA A 173 -3.76 8.44 9.49
N VAL A 174 -2.52 7.97 9.54
CA VAL A 174 -1.99 7.02 8.54
C VAL A 174 -2.71 5.68 8.61
N ARG A 175 -3.05 5.19 9.81
CA ARG A 175 -3.86 3.97 9.97
C ARG A 175 -5.27 4.14 9.37
N ARG A 176 -5.87 5.33 9.54
CA ARG A 176 -7.17 5.66 8.92
C ARG A 176 -7.07 5.67 7.40
N ILE A 177 -6.01 6.29 6.84
CA ILE A 177 -5.75 6.27 5.40
C ILE A 177 -5.63 4.83 4.88
N LEU A 178 -4.85 3.98 5.54
CA LEU A 178 -4.67 2.59 5.13
C LEU A 178 -5.98 1.81 5.17
N LYS A 179 -6.80 2.01 6.21
CA LYS A 179 -8.13 1.41 6.32
C LYS A 179 -9.05 1.87 5.18
N SER A 180 -9.09 3.17 4.88
CA SER A 180 -9.90 3.70 3.77
C SER A 180 -9.39 3.20 2.41
N ALA A 181 -8.07 3.20 2.19
CA ALA A 181 -7.45 2.68 0.97
C ALA A 181 -7.80 1.21 0.77
N ARG A 182 -7.74 0.40 1.83
CA ARG A 182 -8.09 -1.02 1.80
C ARG A 182 -9.56 -1.27 1.46
N ALA A 183 -10.45 -0.40 1.93
CA ALA A 183 -11.88 -0.44 1.61
C ALA A 183 -12.17 0.02 0.18
N ALA A 184 -11.36 0.93 -0.39
CA ALA A 184 -11.57 1.43 -1.74
C ALA A 184 -11.15 0.45 -2.86
N VAL A 185 -10.28 -0.52 -2.57
CA VAL A 185 -9.75 -1.47 -3.57
C VAL A 185 -10.82 -2.37 -4.22
N PRO A 186 -11.78 -2.97 -3.48
CA PRO A 186 -12.83 -3.79 -4.07
C PRO A 186 -13.92 -2.97 -4.76
N ASP A 187 -14.25 -1.79 -4.22
CA ASP A 187 -15.48 -1.05 -4.54
C ASP A 187 -15.39 -0.17 -5.80
N ARG A 188 -14.19 0.05 -6.34
CA ARG A 188 -13.94 1.01 -7.43
C ARG A 188 -13.44 0.32 -8.70
N TRP A 189 -13.75 0.90 -9.86
CA TRP A 189 -13.39 0.37 -11.18
C TRP A 189 -11.87 0.48 -11.39
N LEU A 190 -11.19 -0.65 -11.21
CA LEU A 190 -9.77 -0.80 -11.51
C LEU A 190 -9.64 -1.26 -12.97
N VAL A 191 -8.97 -0.46 -13.78
CA VAL A 191 -8.69 -0.75 -15.18
C VAL A 191 -7.19 -0.84 -15.37
N ILE A 192 -6.73 -1.78 -16.20
CA ILE A 192 -5.30 -1.87 -16.54
C ILE A 192 -5.11 -1.15 -17.87
N HIS A 193 -4.28 -0.10 -17.85
CA HIS A 193 -4.05 0.71 -19.03
C HIS A 193 -3.44 -0.14 -20.16
N PRO A 194 -4.03 -0.17 -21.36
CA PRO A 194 -3.71 -1.16 -22.39
C PRO A 194 -2.30 -0.99 -22.97
N GLN A 195 -1.75 0.22 -22.92
CA GLN A 195 -0.42 0.52 -23.48
C GLN A 195 0.69 0.44 -22.42
N THR A 196 0.41 0.79 -21.17
CA THR A 196 1.43 0.89 -20.12
C THR A 196 1.38 -0.27 -19.13
N GLY A 197 0.30 -1.06 -19.14
CA GLY A 197 0.07 -2.13 -18.17
C GLY A 197 -0.10 -1.63 -16.74
N HIS A 198 -0.22 -0.32 -16.53
CA HIS A 198 -0.37 0.25 -15.19
C HIS A 198 -1.84 0.23 -14.76
N PRO A 199 -2.12 -0.12 -13.49
CA PRO A 199 -3.45 0.03 -12.93
C PRO A 199 -3.81 1.51 -12.87
N ILE A 200 -4.96 1.82 -13.46
CA ILE A 200 -5.65 3.09 -13.38
C ILE A 200 -6.94 2.84 -12.65
N LEU A 201 -7.26 3.75 -11.75
CA LEU A 201 -8.55 3.75 -11.11
C LEU A 201 -9.45 4.76 -11.79
N MET A 202 -10.68 4.36 -12.05
CA MET A 202 -11.69 5.19 -12.68
C MET A 202 -12.92 5.26 -11.76
N GLU A 203 -13.58 6.41 -11.74
CA GLU A 203 -14.95 6.46 -11.25
C GLU A 203 -15.88 5.70 -12.20
N GLU A 204 -17.04 5.27 -11.72
CA GLU A 204 -18.00 4.53 -12.54
C GLU A 204 -18.39 5.30 -13.80
N GLN A 205 -18.59 6.61 -13.68
CA GLN A 205 -18.91 7.47 -14.80
C GLN A 205 -17.74 7.60 -15.77
N GLU A 206 -16.51 7.78 -15.27
CA GLU A 206 -15.31 7.81 -16.11
C GLU A 206 -15.09 6.49 -16.85
N TYR A 207 -15.37 5.35 -16.21
CA TYR A 207 -15.32 4.04 -16.84
C TYR A 207 -16.39 3.91 -17.94
N ARG A 208 -17.61 4.40 -17.67
CA ARG A 208 -18.69 4.45 -18.67
C ARG A 208 -18.33 5.35 -19.84
N ASP A 209 -17.60 6.43 -19.62
CA ASP A 209 -17.19 7.40 -20.64
C ASP A 209 -15.85 7.05 -21.32
N ALA A 210 -15.13 6.05 -20.80
CA ALA A 210 -13.85 5.58 -21.36
C ALA A 210 -14.00 5.01 -22.77
N GLU A 211 -12.92 5.07 -23.56
CA GLU A 211 -12.91 4.52 -24.91
C GLU A 211 -13.41 3.04 -24.92
N PRO A 212 -14.16 2.62 -25.95
CA PRO A 212 -14.63 1.24 -26.08
C PRO A 212 -13.52 0.19 -25.94
N SER A 213 -12.29 0.51 -26.34
CA SER A 213 -11.10 -0.33 -26.21
C SER A 213 -10.71 -0.62 -24.74
N LEU A 214 -10.85 0.38 -23.86
CA LEU A 214 -10.64 0.27 -22.41
C LEU A 214 -11.78 -0.50 -21.73
N ARG A 215 -13.02 -0.27 -22.16
CA ARG A 215 -14.22 -0.98 -21.63
C ARG A 215 -14.30 -2.44 -22.08
N ALA A 216 -13.99 -2.75 -23.34
CA ALA A 216 -14.05 -4.11 -23.89
C ALA A 216 -13.06 -5.05 -23.19
N ARG A 217 -11.87 -4.56 -22.86
CA ARG A 217 -10.85 -5.33 -22.14
C ARG A 217 -11.16 -5.52 -20.65
N ALA A 218 -12.02 -4.70 -20.06
CA ALA A 218 -12.55 -4.95 -18.73
C ALA A 218 -13.75 -5.95 -18.76
N ARG A 219 -14.65 -5.84 -19.76
CA ARG A 219 -15.84 -6.70 -19.91
C ARG A 219 -15.56 -8.14 -20.37
N GLN A 220 -14.57 -8.36 -21.24
CA GLN A 220 -14.20 -9.70 -21.71
C GLN A 220 -13.79 -10.62 -20.55
N PHE A 221 -13.20 -10.05 -19.50
CA PHE A 221 -12.72 -10.80 -18.33
C PHE A 221 -13.81 -11.10 -17.29
N ASP A 222 -14.81 -10.21 -17.11
CA ASP A 222 -15.96 -10.48 -16.23
C ASP A 222 -16.78 -11.70 -16.70
N THR A 223 -16.82 -11.89 -18.03
CA THR A 223 -17.57 -12.98 -18.69
C THR A 223 -16.89 -14.34 -18.54
N GLU A 224 -15.56 -14.38 -18.52
CA GLU A 224 -14.77 -15.62 -18.46
C GLU A 224 -14.74 -16.27 -17.07
N LEU A 225 -15.07 -15.53 -16.00
CA LEU A 225 -14.88 -15.99 -14.61
C LEU A 225 -16.18 -16.25 -13.83
N ARG A 226 -17.37 -16.06 -14.44
CA ARG A 226 -18.68 -16.22 -13.76
C ARG A 226 -18.78 -15.50 -12.41
N VAL A 227 -17.97 -14.46 -12.20
CA VAL A 227 -18.14 -13.57 -11.05
C VAL A 227 -19.27 -12.65 -11.45
N SER A 228 -20.44 -12.78 -10.82
CA SER A 228 -21.48 -11.77 -10.96
C SER A 228 -20.83 -10.41 -10.75
N PRO A 229 -20.97 -9.45 -11.67
CA PRO A 229 -20.48 -8.11 -11.41
C PRO A 229 -21.18 -7.61 -10.13
N PRO A 230 -20.64 -6.59 -9.44
CA PRO A 230 -21.54 -5.68 -8.75
C PRO A 230 -22.47 -5.14 -9.85
N VAL A 231 -23.60 -5.82 -10.05
CA VAL A 231 -24.68 -5.38 -10.90
C VAL A 231 -25.12 -4.08 -10.27
N SER A 232 -24.63 -2.96 -10.80
CA SER A 232 -25.39 -1.73 -10.69
C SER A 232 -26.71 -2.06 -11.36
N VAL A 233 -27.78 -1.97 -10.58
CA VAL A 233 -29.18 -2.24 -10.92
C VAL A 233 -29.64 -1.46 -12.19
N VAL A 234 -28.80 -0.60 -12.74
CA VAL A 234 -29.01 0.19 -13.95
C VAL A 234 -28.92 -0.65 -15.24
N ASP A 235 -28.08 -1.68 -15.31
CA ASP A 235 -27.88 -2.42 -16.57
C ASP A 235 -28.96 -3.46 -16.87
N GLN A 236 -29.73 -3.89 -15.86
CA GLN A 236 -30.88 -4.78 -16.07
C GLN A 236 -32.05 -4.02 -16.76
N ALA A 237 -32.18 -2.72 -16.50
CA ALA A 237 -33.21 -1.88 -17.13
C ALA A 237 -32.85 -1.48 -18.57
N ILE A 238 -31.57 -1.45 -18.94
CA ILE A 238 -31.16 -1.10 -20.32
C ILE A 238 -31.34 -2.30 -21.27
N PHE A 239 -31.15 -3.53 -20.79
CA PHE A 239 -31.40 -4.73 -21.60
C PHE A 239 -32.89 -5.05 -21.78
N GLU A 240 -33.74 -4.82 -20.78
CA GLU A 240 -35.20 -5.03 -20.93
C GLU A 240 -35.85 -4.01 -21.88
N VAL A 241 -35.29 -2.80 -22.01
CA VAL A 241 -35.79 -1.80 -22.98
C VAL A 241 -35.24 -2.04 -24.39
N ALA A 242 -34.07 -2.66 -24.54
CA ALA A 242 -33.48 -2.97 -25.84
C ALA A 242 -34.03 -4.26 -26.49
N GLU A 243 -34.61 -5.18 -25.72
CA GLU A 243 -35.35 -6.34 -26.27
C GLU A 243 -36.84 -6.05 -26.52
N ALA A 244 -37.36 -4.92 -26.03
CA ALA A 244 -38.76 -4.51 -26.17
C ALA A 244 -39.00 -3.35 -27.17
N ALA A 245 -37.97 -2.91 -27.90
CA ALA A 245 -38.02 -1.83 -28.90
C ALA A 245 -37.49 -2.31 -30.26
#